data_AF-A0A7R7E4I0-F1
#
_entry.id   AF-A0A7R7E4I0-F1
#
_cell.length_a   1.000
_cell.length_b   1.000
_cell.length_c   1.000
_cell.angle_alpha   90.00
_cell.angle_beta   90.00
_cell.angle_gamma   90.00
#
_symmetry.space_group_name_H-M   'P 1'
#
loop_
_entity.id
_entity.type
_entity.pdbx_description
1 polymer ?
#
loop_
_entity_poly.entity_id
_entity_poly.type
_entity_poly.pdbx_seq_one_letter_code
_entity_poly.pdbx_strand_id
1 'polypeptide(L)'
;MLDWKDREAAGYLRASYTGKVMAEGEFHVLIRCPSCGSLAEAWLDEVPTADLTSDSAADAAATGEIEIECETCGNEIPVTITADLAGWQAHLTEDPDAKVEIERLDYSSYDDWLEELQPEPHPRAIFTQAIGEWTSLLHTIGDKRSGVSGINRMLLVQLFSIVEAYLSDAVIKLAFENPAVAKAIVTWHPDLKGERVSLPKVASQPNLVRDTVVDQLRKKTQFHRFEFLNSMLRVAIGHHLLPSDKAERDLVLQSVQNRHYCVHRNGRDVDGNILGGVTVDYLSRLSRSFTAIVEGLAKAIKEIEVQRPSPLPDEILTIL
;
A
#
# COMPACT_ATOMS: atom_id res chain seq x y z
N MET A 1 6.77 -32.81 2.61
CA MET A 1 7.54 -31.59 2.91
C MET A 1 6.60 -30.46 2.56
N LEU A 2 5.83 -29.99 3.56
CA LEU A 2 4.60 -29.21 3.40
C LEU A 2 4.91 -27.77 2.95
N ASP A 3 3.96 -27.20 2.21
CA ASP A 3 4.01 -25.91 1.52
C ASP A 3 4.04 -24.75 2.54
N TRP A 4 4.64 -23.62 2.18
CA TRP A 4 4.66 -22.42 3.04
C TRP A 4 3.25 -21.82 3.22
N LYS A 5 2.33 -22.13 2.29
CA LYS A 5 0.89 -21.86 2.45
C LYS A 5 0.26 -22.61 3.63
N ASP A 6 0.84 -23.72 4.07
CA ASP A 6 0.32 -24.51 5.20
C ASP A 6 0.72 -23.93 6.57
N ARG A 7 1.55 -22.88 6.62
CA ARG A 7 1.95 -22.21 7.88
C ARG A 7 1.19 -20.93 8.19
N GLU A 8 0.58 -20.28 7.20
CA GLU A 8 -0.47 -19.27 7.46
C GLU A 8 -1.77 -19.93 7.98
N ALA A 9 -1.92 -21.23 7.82
CA ALA A 9 -3.03 -21.99 8.42
C ALA A 9 -2.92 -22.20 9.94
N ALA A 10 -1.79 -21.82 10.57
CA ALA A 10 -1.54 -22.10 12.00
C ALA A 10 -2.06 -21.02 12.98
N GLY A 11 -2.75 -20.00 12.48
CA GLY A 11 -3.48 -19.01 13.27
C GLY A 11 -4.96 -18.92 12.94
N TYR A 12 -5.51 -19.88 12.19
CA TYR A 12 -6.95 -19.93 11.94
C TYR A 12 -7.65 -20.59 13.12
N LEU A 13 -8.18 -19.74 14.00
CA LEU A 13 -9.16 -20.15 15.00
C LEU A 13 -10.33 -20.82 14.29
N ARG A 14 -10.75 -21.99 14.79
CA ARG A 14 -11.93 -22.69 14.29
C ARG A 14 -13.17 -21.94 14.71
N ALA A 15 -13.60 -20.99 13.90
CA ALA A 15 -14.91 -20.42 14.07
C ALA A 15 -15.96 -21.38 13.52
N SER A 16 -16.99 -21.68 14.31
CA SER A 16 -18.14 -22.45 13.86
C SER A 16 -19.35 -21.53 13.75
N TYR A 17 -19.77 -21.26 12.52
CA TYR A 17 -20.89 -20.38 12.24
C TYR A 17 -22.10 -21.21 11.81
N THR A 18 -23.19 -21.12 12.57
CA THR A 18 -24.45 -21.78 12.23
C THR A 18 -25.42 -20.79 11.60
N GLY A 19 -25.51 -20.83 10.27
CA GLY A 19 -26.71 -20.42 9.51
C GLY A 19 -27.13 -18.94 9.56
N LYS A 20 -26.20 -17.97 9.59
CA LYS A 20 -26.53 -16.53 9.53
C LYS A 20 -25.59 -15.77 8.57
N VAL A 21 -26.05 -14.64 8.05
CA VAL A 21 -25.28 -13.73 7.18
C VAL A 21 -24.04 -13.28 7.94
N MET A 22 -22.88 -13.26 7.27
CA MET A 22 -21.58 -12.86 7.83
C MET A 22 -21.18 -11.49 7.28
N ALA A 23 -20.54 -10.66 8.10
CA ALA A 23 -19.85 -9.45 7.66
C ALA A 23 -18.38 -9.78 7.40
N GLU A 24 -17.94 -9.53 6.17
CA GLU A 24 -16.52 -9.58 5.79
C GLU A 24 -15.81 -8.27 6.21
N GLY A 25 -14.59 -8.40 6.73
CA GLY A 25 -13.73 -7.29 7.14
C GLY A 25 -12.69 -7.71 8.17
N GLU A 26 -11.72 -6.84 8.46
CA GLU A 26 -10.74 -7.11 9.52
C GLU A 26 -11.31 -6.70 10.89
N PHE A 27 -11.39 -7.66 11.81
CA PHE A 27 -11.85 -7.45 13.18
C PHE A 27 -10.74 -7.85 14.16
N HIS A 28 -10.56 -7.03 15.20
CA HIS A 28 -9.62 -7.27 16.29
C HIS A 28 -10.41 -7.47 17.58
N VAL A 29 -10.20 -8.61 18.24
CA VAL A 29 -10.84 -8.97 19.51
C VAL A 29 -9.80 -9.02 20.62
N LEU A 30 -10.07 -8.31 21.72
CA LEU A 30 -9.17 -8.15 22.85
C LEU A 30 -9.83 -8.63 24.15
N ILE A 31 -9.13 -9.50 24.88
CA ILE A 31 -9.62 -10.02 26.15
C ILE A 31 -8.51 -10.22 27.18
N ARG A 32 -8.83 -10.01 28.46
CA ARG A 32 -7.95 -10.44 29.56
C ARG A 32 -8.18 -11.93 29.84
N CYS A 33 -7.13 -12.73 29.69
CA CYS A 33 -7.16 -14.15 29.96
C CYS A 33 -7.63 -14.41 31.41
N PRO A 34 -8.71 -15.17 31.63
CA PRO A 34 -9.22 -15.45 32.97
C PRO A 34 -8.25 -16.30 33.80
N SER A 35 -7.42 -17.14 33.17
CA SER A 35 -6.48 -18.03 33.85
C SER A 35 -5.20 -17.35 34.33
N CYS A 36 -4.66 -16.36 33.60
CA CYS A 36 -3.37 -15.74 33.92
C CYS A 36 -3.37 -14.21 33.97
N GLY A 37 -4.46 -13.55 33.58
CA GLY A 37 -4.59 -12.09 33.55
C GLY A 37 -3.86 -11.37 32.42
N SER A 38 -3.10 -12.09 31.59
CA SER A 38 -2.44 -11.53 30.39
C SER A 38 -3.48 -11.15 29.32
N LEU A 39 -3.13 -10.20 28.46
CA LEU A 39 -3.96 -9.85 27.32
C LEU A 39 -3.84 -10.95 26.26
N ALA A 40 -4.97 -11.47 25.78
CA ALA A 40 -5.06 -12.37 24.63
C ALA A 40 -5.81 -11.62 23.52
N GLU A 41 -5.41 -11.86 22.28
CA GLU A 41 -5.99 -11.20 21.11
C GLU A 41 -6.28 -12.18 19.98
N ALA A 42 -7.24 -11.85 19.13
CA ALA A 42 -7.57 -12.59 17.92
C ALA A 42 -7.90 -11.63 16.77
N TRP A 43 -7.55 -12.06 15.57
CA TRP A 43 -7.83 -11.38 14.31
C TRP A 43 -8.80 -12.23 13.50
N LEU A 44 -9.89 -11.62 13.03
CA LEU A 44 -10.94 -12.31 12.29
C LEU A 44 -11.22 -11.59 10.97
N ASP A 45 -11.40 -12.36 9.90
CA ASP A 45 -11.79 -11.85 8.58
C ASP A 45 -13.32 -11.82 8.38
N GLU A 46 -14.04 -12.51 9.27
CA GLU A 46 -15.50 -12.61 9.24
C GLU A 46 -16.10 -12.71 10.64
N VAL A 47 -17.21 -12.01 10.85
CA VAL A 47 -18.03 -12.06 12.07
C VAL A 47 -19.50 -12.12 11.70
N PRO A 48 -20.40 -12.55 12.61
CA PRO A 48 -21.84 -12.51 12.35
C PRO A 48 -22.31 -11.09 11.99
N THR A 49 -23.33 -10.95 11.14
CA THR A 49 -24.00 -9.66 10.92
C THR A 49 -25.49 -9.75 11.21
N ALA A 50 -26.07 -8.64 11.65
CA ALA A 50 -27.50 -8.56 11.91
C ALA A 50 -28.31 -8.74 10.61
N ASP A 51 -29.44 -9.45 10.71
CA ASP A 51 -30.41 -9.58 9.62
C ASP A 51 -31.30 -8.33 9.56
N LEU A 52 -30.93 -7.41 8.68
CA LEU A 52 -31.64 -6.15 8.45
C LEU A 52 -33.02 -6.33 7.80
N THR A 53 -33.36 -7.56 7.36
CA THR A 53 -34.65 -7.88 6.75
C THR A 53 -35.66 -8.44 7.75
N SER A 54 -35.24 -8.61 9.01
CA SER A 54 -36.08 -9.14 10.08
C SER A 54 -37.14 -8.14 10.57
N ASP A 55 -38.34 -8.65 10.85
CA ASP A 55 -39.48 -7.88 11.35
C ASP A 55 -39.33 -7.44 12.82
N SER A 56 -38.32 -7.96 13.55
CA SER A 56 -38.06 -7.59 14.94
C SER A 56 -36.56 -7.48 15.25
N ALA A 57 -36.19 -6.55 16.15
CA ALA A 57 -34.80 -6.34 16.55
C ALA A 57 -34.18 -7.55 17.28
N ALA A 58 -35.00 -8.36 17.97
CA ALA A 58 -34.54 -9.58 18.63
C ALA A 58 -34.23 -10.68 17.61
N ASP A 59 -35.01 -10.75 16.54
CA ASP A 59 -34.83 -11.73 15.46
C ASP A 59 -33.74 -11.29 14.46
N ALA A 60 -33.37 -9.99 14.47
CA ALA A 60 -32.27 -9.45 13.68
C ALA A 60 -30.88 -9.85 14.23
N ALA A 61 -30.78 -10.28 15.49
CA ALA A 61 -29.48 -10.55 16.12
C ALA A 61 -28.84 -11.85 15.61
N ALA A 62 -27.55 -11.80 15.30
CA ALA A 62 -26.74 -12.94 14.88
C ALA A 62 -25.63 -13.23 15.88
N THR A 63 -25.32 -14.51 16.11
CA THR A 63 -24.32 -14.95 17.10
C THR A 63 -23.35 -15.92 16.46
N GLY A 64 -22.08 -15.85 16.85
CA GLY A 64 -21.02 -16.74 16.41
C GLY A 64 -20.05 -17.02 17.55
N GLU A 65 -19.45 -18.20 17.54
CA GLU A 65 -18.51 -18.63 18.57
C GLU A 65 -17.11 -18.74 17.96
N ILE A 66 -16.14 -18.17 18.66
CA ILE A 66 -14.72 -18.27 18.38
C ILE A 66 -14.00 -18.78 19.62
N GLU A 67 -12.85 -19.42 19.44
CA GLU A 67 -11.93 -19.75 20.52
C GLU A 67 -10.74 -18.81 20.40
N ILE A 68 -10.19 -18.27 21.49
CA ILE A 68 -8.96 -17.46 21.49
C ILE A 68 -7.92 -18.18 22.33
N GLU A 69 -6.75 -18.47 21.76
CA GLU A 69 -5.66 -19.07 22.51
C GLU A 69 -4.80 -17.98 23.19
N CYS A 70 -4.61 -18.07 24.51
CA CYS A 70 -3.70 -17.16 25.22
C CYS A 70 -2.24 -17.57 25.00
N GLU A 71 -1.46 -16.77 24.27
CA GLU A 71 -0.03 -17.05 23.99
C GLU A 71 0.85 -17.21 25.24
N THR A 72 0.45 -16.63 26.38
CA THR A 72 1.24 -16.67 27.62
C THR A 72 1.08 -18.00 28.37
N CYS A 73 -0.11 -18.60 28.39
CA CYS A 73 -0.41 -19.78 29.21
C CYS A 73 -1.02 -20.95 28.43
N GLY A 74 -1.29 -20.78 27.14
CA GLY A 74 -1.90 -21.79 26.26
C GLY A 74 -3.36 -22.08 26.59
N ASN A 75 -4.04 -21.21 27.34
CA ASN A 75 -5.45 -21.42 27.68
C ASN A 75 -6.33 -21.02 26.50
N GLU A 76 -7.18 -21.92 26.04
CA GLU A 76 -8.23 -21.66 25.05
C GLU A 76 -9.42 -20.95 25.73
N ILE A 77 -9.86 -19.84 25.15
CA ILE A 77 -10.85 -18.95 25.73
C ILE A 77 -12.05 -18.87 24.76
N PRO A 78 -13.19 -19.50 25.06
CA PRO A 78 -14.36 -19.41 24.21
C PRO A 78 -15.01 -18.02 24.33
N VAL A 79 -15.18 -17.35 23.18
CA VAL A 79 -15.77 -16.02 23.07
C VAL A 79 -16.95 -16.09 22.11
N THR A 80 -18.08 -15.52 22.54
CA THR A 80 -19.29 -15.39 21.72
C THR A 80 -19.40 -13.96 21.22
N ILE A 81 -19.49 -13.80 19.90
CA ILE A 81 -19.69 -12.53 19.21
C ILE A 81 -21.16 -12.43 18.81
N THR A 82 -21.83 -11.38 19.26
CA THR A 82 -23.21 -11.04 18.90
C THR A 82 -23.21 -9.78 18.04
N ALA A 83 -23.87 -9.85 16.89
CA ALA A 83 -24.19 -8.70 16.06
C ALA A 83 -25.67 -8.36 16.21
N ASP A 84 -25.96 -7.11 16.54
CA ASP A 84 -27.31 -6.55 16.54
C ASP A 84 -27.38 -5.30 15.66
N LEU A 85 -28.50 -4.58 15.70
CA LEU A 85 -28.67 -3.35 14.91
C LEU A 85 -27.78 -2.18 15.39
N ALA A 86 -27.13 -2.29 16.55
CA ALA A 86 -26.24 -1.27 17.12
C ALA A 86 -24.74 -1.58 16.88
N GLY A 87 -24.39 -2.81 16.48
CA GLY A 87 -23.04 -3.18 16.10
C GLY A 87 -22.67 -4.58 16.61
N TRP A 88 -21.38 -4.76 16.94
CA TRP A 88 -20.86 -6.01 17.48
C TRP A 88 -20.56 -5.89 18.97
N GLN A 89 -20.91 -6.93 19.71
CA GLN A 89 -20.57 -7.11 21.11
C GLN A 89 -19.93 -8.49 21.27
N ALA A 90 -18.86 -8.58 22.03
CA ALA A 90 -18.21 -9.84 22.37
C ALA A 90 -18.31 -10.09 23.88
N HIS A 91 -18.46 -11.34 24.27
CA HIS A 91 -18.46 -11.77 25.67
C HIS A 91 -17.85 -13.16 25.81
N LEU A 92 -17.37 -13.50 27.01
CA LEU A 92 -17.00 -14.89 27.30
C LEU A 92 -18.25 -15.76 27.25
N THR A 93 -18.16 -16.92 26.61
CA THR A 93 -19.26 -17.89 26.58
C THR A 93 -19.64 -18.35 28.00
N GLU A 94 -18.67 -18.41 28.91
CA GLU A 94 -18.86 -18.82 30.30
C GLU A 94 -19.20 -17.67 31.27
N ASP A 95 -18.89 -16.43 30.90
CA ASP A 95 -19.12 -15.24 31.74
C ASP A 95 -19.55 -14.02 30.90
N PRO A 96 -20.87 -13.83 30.70
CA PRO A 96 -21.41 -12.74 29.88
C PRO A 96 -21.07 -11.33 30.41
N ASP A 97 -20.68 -11.19 31.68
CA ASP A 97 -20.35 -9.89 32.29
C ASP A 97 -18.87 -9.51 32.10
N ALA A 98 -18.05 -10.43 31.59
CA ALA A 98 -16.65 -10.16 31.28
C ALA A 98 -16.52 -9.23 30.07
N LYS A 99 -15.80 -8.11 30.25
CA LYS A 99 -15.57 -7.13 29.18
C LYS A 99 -14.64 -7.71 28.12
N VAL A 100 -15.17 -7.93 26.92
CA VAL A 100 -14.42 -8.24 25.71
C VAL A 100 -14.59 -7.07 24.75
N GLU A 101 -13.47 -6.58 24.23
CA GLU A 101 -13.48 -5.49 23.24
C GLU A 101 -13.42 -6.11 21.84
N ILE A 102 -14.29 -5.65 20.95
CA ILE A 102 -14.27 -6.00 19.53
C ILE A 102 -14.25 -4.70 18.73
N GLU A 103 -13.27 -4.57 17.85
CA GLU A 103 -13.10 -3.42 16.96
C GLU A 103 -13.09 -3.90 15.51
N ARG A 104 -13.87 -3.24 14.66
CA ARG A 104 -13.72 -3.40 13.21
C ARG A 104 -12.71 -2.37 12.73
N LEU A 105 -11.65 -2.82 12.07
CA LEU A 105 -10.71 -1.92 11.42
C LEU A 105 -11.27 -1.51 10.06
N ASP A 106 -11.84 -0.30 10.02
CA ASP A 106 -12.40 0.27 8.81
C ASP A 106 -11.35 1.07 8.02
N TYR A 107 -10.68 0.39 7.09
CA TYR A 107 -9.76 1.02 6.13
C TYR A 107 -10.46 1.83 5.03
N SER A 108 -11.80 1.82 4.94
CA SER A 108 -12.52 2.61 3.92
C SER A 108 -12.26 4.12 4.08
N SER A 109 -12.09 4.57 5.32
CA SER A 109 -11.74 5.96 5.64
C SER A 109 -10.37 6.40 5.09
N TYR A 110 -9.44 5.46 4.88
CA TYR A 110 -8.13 5.73 4.29
C TYR A 110 -8.23 5.88 2.77
N ASP A 111 -9.04 5.03 2.13
CA ASP A 111 -9.28 5.08 0.68
C ASP A 111 -10.07 6.34 0.26
N ASP A 112 -11.03 6.79 1.08
CA ASP A 112 -11.76 8.04 0.89
C ASP A 112 -10.83 9.26 1.09
N TRP A 113 -9.97 9.24 2.11
CA TRP A 113 -8.97 10.30 2.34
C TRP A 113 -7.97 10.42 1.18
N LEU A 114 -7.58 9.29 0.57
CA LEU A 114 -6.70 9.26 -0.59
C LEU A 114 -7.35 9.80 -1.87
N GLU A 115 -8.67 9.69 -2.02
CA GLU A 115 -9.40 10.22 -3.19
C GLU A 115 -9.50 11.76 -3.17
N GLU A 116 -9.55 12.37 -1.99
CA GLU A 116 -9.63 13.84 -1.83
C GLU A 116 -8.27 14.55 -1.92
N LEU A 117 -7.17 13.81 -1.81
CA LEU A 117 -5.83 14.39 -1.74
C LEU A 117 -5.43 15.00 -3.09
N GLN A 118 -5.12 16.30 -3.13
CA GLN A 118 -4.52 16.89 -4.33
C GLN A 118 -3.10 16.35 -4.54
N PRO A 119 -2.62 16.20 -5.78
CA PRO A 119 -1.23 15.82 -6.02
C PRO A 119 -0.26 16.79 -5.32
N GLU A 120 0.83 16.25 -4.77
CA GLU A 120 1.88 17.04 -4.12
C GLU A 120 2.44 18.10 -5.10
N PRO A 121 2.39 19.40 -4.77
CA PRO A 121 2.81 20.47 -5.69
C PRO A 121 4.31 20.50 -5.98
N HIS A 122 5.16 20.04 -5.05
CA HIS A 122 6.61 20.22 -5.09
C HIS A 122 7.43 18.93 -4.88
N PRO A 123 7.16 17.85 -5.65
CA PRO A 123 7.80 16.54 -5.42
C PRO A 123 9.33 16.60 -5.50
N ARG A 124 9.87 17.40 -6.43
CA ARG A 124 11.32 17.58 -6.58
C ARG A 124 11.97 18.24 -5.35
N ALA A 125 11.30 19.21 -4.74
CA ALA A 125 11.85 19.92 -3.58
C ALA A 125 11.92 18.97 -2.37
N ILE A 126 10.85 18.20 -2.14
CA ILE A 126 10.78 17.16 -1.09
C ILE A 126 11.87 16.12 -1.30
N PHE A 127 12.02 15.59 -2.53
CA PHE A 127 13.10 14.67 -2.86
C PHE A 127 14.48 15.25 -2.55
N THR A 128 14.74 16.49 -2.97
CA THR A 128 16.05 17.15 -2.81
C THR A 128 16.41 17.31 -1.33
N GLN A 129 15.43 17.68 -0.49
CA GLN A 129 15.62 17.74 0.95
C GLN A 129 15.89 16.35 1.52
N ALA A 130 15.01 15.38 1.23
CA ALA A 130 15.09 14.05 1.82
C ALA A 130 16.36 13.28 1.42
N ILE A 131 16.81 13.39 0.17
CA ILE A 131 18.06 12.76 -0.28
C ILE A 131 19.29 13.44 0.35
N GLY A 132 19.24 14.75 0.62
CA GLY A 132 20.28 15.49 1.33
C GLY A 132 20.41 15.01 2.79
N GLU A 133 19.28 14.89 3.49
CA GLU A 133 19.22 14.35 4.85
C GLU A 133 19.71 12.91 4.90
N TRP A 134 19.24 12.06 3.98
CA TRP A 134 19.67 10.67 3.87
C TRP A 134 21.18 10.55 3.60
N THR A 135 21.73 11.42 2.76
CA THR A 135 23.17 11.44 2.46
C THR A 135 23.97 11.81 3.71
N SER A 136 23.50 12.78 4.50
CA SER A 136 24.10 13.13 5.80
C SER A 136 24.08 11.94 6.77
N LEU A 137 22.95 11.21 6.84
CA LEU A 137 22.83 10.01 7.66
C LEU A 137 23.81 8.91 7.20
N LEU A 138 23.92 8.66 5.89
CA LEU A 138 24.86 7.68 5.36
C LEU A 138 26.30 7.99 5.79
N HIS A 139 26.71 9.25 5.77
CA HIS A 139 28.05 9.65 6.20
C HIS A 139 28.26 9.55 7.71
N THR A 140 27.23 9.83 8.49
CA THR A 140 27.28 9.90 9.96
C THR A 140 27.21 8.50 10.59
N ILE A 141 26.24 7.70 10.19
CA ILE A 141 25.91 6.41 10.85
C ILE A 141 26.16 5.19 9.96
N GLY A 142 26.40 5.37 8.66
CA GLY A 142 26.66 4.26 7.74
C GLY A 142 27.87 3.42 8.19
N ASP A 143 27.68 2.11 8.26
CA ASP A 143 28.72 1.19 8.68
C ASP A 143 29.67 0.92 7.51
N LYS A 144 30.86 1.51 7.61
CA LYS A 144 31.94 1.41 6.61
C LYS A 144 32.69 0.08 6.67
N ARG A 145 32.48 -0.73 7.71
CA ARG A 145 33.25 -1.95 7.99
C ARG A 145 32.49 -3.21 7.61
N SER A 146 31.16 -3.17 7.56
CA SER A 146 30.31 -4.34 7.36
C SER A 146 29.23 -4.14 6.32
N GLY A 147 29.19 -5.04 5.33
CA GLY A 147 28.10 -5.12 4.35
C GLY A 147 26.85 -5.85 4.84
N VAL A 148 26.89 -6.45 6.05
CA VAL A 148 25.75 -7.11 6.71
C VAL A 148 25.08 -6.22 7.77
N SER A 149 25.50 -4.96 7.87
CA SER A 149 25.06 -4.02 8.91
C SER A 149 23.57 -3.71 8.84
N GLY A 150 22.87 -3.81 9.98
CA GLY A 150 21.47 -3.40 10.10
C GLY A 150 21.24 -1.93 9.76
N ILE A 151 22.21 -1.05 10.06
CA ILE A 151 22.13 0.38 9.74
C ILE A 151 22.11 0.58 8.22
N ASN A 152 22.99 -0.10 7.48
CA ASN A 152 23.03 0.01 6.02
C ASN A 152 21.74 -0.53 5.37
N ARG A 153 21.14 -1.59 5.94
CA ARG A 153 19.83 -2.10 5.48
C ARG A 153 18.71 -1.09 5.70
N MET A 154 18.65 -0.45 6.88
CA MET A 154 17.69 0.62 7.16
C MET A 154 17.87 1.79 6.18
N LEU A 155 19.11 2.20 5.92
CA LEU A 155 19.40 3.25 4.94
C LEU A 155 19.00 2.85 3.52
N LEU A 156 19.18 1.59 3.12
CA LEU A 156 18.68 1.11 1.81
C LEU A 156 17.16 1.27 1.70
N VAL A 157 16.42 0.83 2.72
CA VAL A 157 14.96 0.93 2.73
C VAL A 157 14.51 2.39 2.67
N GLN A 158 15.12 3.27 3.47
CA GLN A 158 14.81 4.70 3.44
C GLN A 158 15.11 5.33 2.07
N LEU A 159 16.21 4.93 1.41
CA LEU A 159 16.54 5.42 0.08
C LEU A 159 15.44 5.08 -0.94
N PHE A 160 14.88 3.87 -0.86
CA PHE A 160 13.75 3.47 -1.68
C PHE A 160 12.50 4.28 -1.37
N SER A 161 12.16 4.49 -0.09
CA SER A 161 11.01 5.33 0.29
C SER A 161 11.09 6.74 -0.30
N ILE A 162 12.28 7.35 -0.29
CA ILE A 162 12.50 8.69 -0.85
C ILE A 162 12.24 8.73 -2.37
N VAL A 163 12.74 7.72 -3.09
CA VAL A 163 12.61 7.66 -4.56
C VAL A 163 11.21 7.27 -4.96
N GLU A 164 10.60 6.29 -4.29
CA GLU A 164 9.22 5.86 -4.55
C GLU A 164 8.23 7.00 -4.28
N ALA A 165 8.41 7.78 -3.21
CA ALA A 165 7.60 8.96 -2.95
C ALA A 165 7.69 9.98 -4.10
N TYR A 166 8.91 10.34 -4.52
CA TYR A 166 9.09 11.23 -5.66
C TYR A 166 8.43 10.71 -6.94
N LEU A 167 8.66 9.44 -7.29
CA LEU A 167 8.11 8.84 -8.50
C LEU A 167 6.58 8.81 -8.46
N SER A 168 6.02 8.46 -7.30
CA SER A 168 4.57 8.50 -7.06
C SER A 168 4.02 9.90 -7.28
N ASP A 169 4.51 10.87 -6.52
CA ASP A 169 4.00 12.24 -6.54
C ASP A 169 4.16 12.89 -7.92
N ALA A 170 5.33 12.76 -8.54
CA ALA A 170 5.61 13.37 -9.83
C ALA A 170 4.76 12.76 -10.96
N VAL A 171 4.60 11.44 -11.00
CA VAL A 171 3.82 10.76 -12.05
C VAL A 171 2.32 10.97 -11.86
N ILE A 172 1.83 10.91 -10.62
CA ILE A 172 0.43 11.20 -10.29
C ILE A 172 0.10 12.64 -10.66
N LYS A 173 0.92 13.61 -10.25
CA LYS A 173 0.73 15.03 -10.61
C LYS A 173 0.69 15.21 -12.12
N LEU A 174 1.64 14.60 -12.85
CA LEU A 174 1.69 14.68 -14.31
C LEU A 174 0.42 14.13 -14.97
N ALA A 175 -0.07 12.97 -14.53
CA ALA A 175 -1.30 12.39 -15.05
C ALA A 175 -2.54 13.23 -14.68
N PHE A 176 -2.57 13.78 -13.46
CA PHE A 176 -3.64 14.64 -12.98
C PHE A 176 -3.73 15.95 -13.79
N GLU A 177 -2.59 16.60 -14.04
CA GLU A 177 -2.53 17.88 -14.70
C GLU A 177 -2.63 17.77 -16.22
N ASN A 178 -2.19 16.67 -16.85
CA ASN A 178 -2.11 16.52 -18.29
C ASN A 178 -3.02 15.41 -18.84
N PRO A 179 -4.20 15.77 -19.42
CA PRO A 179 -5.15 14.79 -19.97
C PRO A 179 -4.58 13.90 -21.08
N ALA A 180 -3.60 14.39 -21.86
CA ALA A 180 -2.97 13.58 -22.90
C ALA A 180 -2.10 12.46 -22.29
N VAL A 181 -1.42 12.76 -21.17
CA VAL A 181 -0.66 11.77 -20.40
C VAL A 181 -1.60 10.75 -19.77
N ALA A 182 -2.67 11.20 -19.10
CA ALA A 182 -3.67 10.29 -18.51
C ALA A 182 -4.23 9.34 -19.58
N LYS A 183 -4.63 9.86 -20.74
CA LYS A 183 -5.09 9.07 -21.87
C LYS A 183 -4.05 8.05 -22.34
N ALA A 184 -2.79 8.46 -22.48
CA ALA A 184 -1.73 7.55 -22.90
C ALA A 184 -1.53 6.41 -21.89
N ILE A 185 -1.58 6.70 -20.58
CA ILE A 185 -1.52 5.71 -19.52
C ILE A 185 -2.69 4.72 -19.63
N VAL A 186 -3.94 5.19 -19.79
CA VAL A 186 -5.11 4.29 -19.98
C VAL A 186 -4.91 3.34 -21.15
N THR A 187 -4.43 3.85 -22.29
CA THR A 187 -4.28 3.02 -23.50
C THR A 187 -3.18 1.97 -23.39
N TRP A 188 -2.23 2.15 -22.48
CA TRP A 188 -1.10 1.26 -22.26
C TRP A 188 -1.31 0.30 -21.08
N HIS A 189 -1.92 0.78 -19.99
CA HIS A 189 -1.97 0.08 -18.72
C HIS A 189 -2.82 -1.20 -18.83
N PRO A 190 -2.31 -2.39 -18.42
CA PRO A 190 -3.02 -3.66 -18.58
C PRO A 190 -4.43 -3.67 -17.98
N ASP A 191 -4.57 -3.11 -16.77
CA ASP A 191 -5.85 -3.12 -16.05
C ASP A 191 -6.84 -2.06 -16.56
N LEU A 192 -6.37 -0.97 -17.18
CA LEU A 192 -7.23 0.16 -17.60
C LEU A 192 -7.66 0.05 -19.06
N LYS A 193 -6.81 -0.50 -19.94
CA LYS A 193 -7.07 -0.56 -21.37
C LYS A 193 -8.36 -1.32 -21.72
N GLY A 194 -8.73 -2.31 -20.89
CA GLY A 194 -9.93 -3.13 -21.06
C GLY A 194 -11.16 -2.62 -20.31
N GLU A 195 -11.03 -1.57 -19.50
CA GLU A 195 -12.10 -1.09 -18.63
C GLU A 195 -13.27 -0.52 -19.43
N ARG A 196 -14.51 -0.79 -18.97
CA ARG A 196 -15.75 -0.33 -19.61
C ARG A 196 -16.55 0.51 -18.62
N VAL A 197 -16.98 1.68 -19.08
CA VAL A 197 -17.80 2.61 -18.30
C VAL A 197 -19.08 2.95 -19.05
N SER A 198 -20.18 3.20 -18.32
CA SER A 198 -21.47 3.54 -18.91
C SER A 198 -21.54 5.01 -19.31
N LEU A 199 -22.32 5.35 -20.34
CA LEU A 199 -22.51 6.75 -20.75
C LEU A 199 -23.09 7.64 -19.65
N PRO A 200 -24.04 7.16 -18.79
CA PRO A 200 -24.48 7.96 -17.64
C PRO A 200 -23.34 8.28 -16.66
N LYS A 201 -22.43 7.34 -16.37
CA LYS A 201 -21.26 7.58 -15.50
C LYS A 201 -20.32 8.61 -16.12
N VAL A 202 -20.06 8.50 -17.43
CA VAL A 202 -19.26 9.49 -18.16
C VAL A 202 -19.91 10.87 -18.11
N ALA A 203 -21.23 10.96 -18.24
CA ALA A 203 -21.97 12.21 -18.19
C ALA A 203 -21.99 12.86 -16.80
N SER A 204 -21.97 12.06 -15.72
CA SER A 204 -21.98 12.58 -14.34
C SER A 204 -20.58 12.86 -13.79
N GLN A 205 -19.51 12.34 -14.41
CA GLN A 205 -18.13 12.46 -13.93
C GLN A 205 -17.21 13.04 -15.02
N PRO A 206 -17.12 14.38 -15.15
CA PRO A 206 -16.36 15.03 -16.23
C PRO A 206 -14.86 14.72 -16.20
N ASN A 207 -14.33 14.33 -15.04
CA ASN A 207 -12.92 13.98 -14.84
C ASN A 207 -12.66 12.47 -14.74
N LEU A 208 -13.66 11.63 -15.04
CA LEU A 208 -13.62 10.18 -14.84
C LEU A 208 -12.28 9.53 -15.25
N VAL A 209 -11.81 9.81 -16.47
CA VAL A 209 -10.56 9.22 -16.98
C VAL A 209 -9.35 9.61 -16.13
N ARG A 210 -9.25 10.88 -15.75
CA ARG A 210 -8.16 11.37 -14.91
C ARG A 210 -8.21 10.71 -13.54
N ASP A 211 -9.38 10.72 -12.93
CA ASP A 211 -9.58 10.24 -11.56
C ASP A 211 -9.29 8.73 -11.49
N THR A 212 -9.81 7.94 -12.44
CA THR A 212 -9.50 6.50 -12.56
C THR A 212 -8.00 6.21 -12.73
N VAL A 213 -7.29 7.02 -13.53
CA VAL A 213 -5.83 6.87 -13.67
C VAL A 213 -5.11 7.20 -12.37
N VAL A 214 -5.50 8.27 -11.70
CA VAL A 214 -4.90 8.70 -10.43
C VAL A 214 -5.14 7.64 -9.35
N ASP A 215 -6.34 7.07 -9.26
CA ASP A 215 -6.66 6.00 -8.33
C ASP A 215 -5.84 4.74 -8.61
N GLN A 216 -5.72 4.34 -9.88
CA GLN A 216 -4.88 3.22 -10.27
C GLN A 216 -3.40 3.43 -9.90
N LEU A 217 -2.90 4.66 -10.06
CA LEU A 217 -1.54 5.01 -9.68
C LEU A 217 -1.37 5.02 -8.15
N ARG A 218 -2.30 5.61 -7.39
CA ARG A 218 -2.22 5.70 -5.93
C ARG A 218 -2.39 4.37 -5.23
N LYS A 219 -3.44 3.64 -5.58
CA LYS A 219 -3.89 2.47 -4.81
C LYS A 219 -3.21 1.18 -5.25
N LYS A 220 -2.82 1.06 -6.52
CA LYS A 220 -2.38 -0.23 -7.10
C LYS A 220 -0.97 -0.22 -7.69
N THR A 221 -0.37 0.94 -7.92
CA THR A 221 0.95 1.01 -8.56
C THR A 221 2.06 0.95 -7.54
N GLN A 222 2.92 -0.06 -7.67
CA GLN A 222 4.14 -0.19 -6.88
C GLN A 222 5.30 0.53 -7.59
N PHE A 223 5.70 1.70 -7.07
CA PHE A 223 6.66 2.57 -7.75
C PHE A 223 8.13 2.06 -7.74
N HIS A 224 8.45 1.03 -6.96
CA HIS A 224 9.72 0.30 -7.09
C HIS A 224 9.79 -0.66 -8.28
N ARG A 225 8.68 -0.92 -9.00
CA ARG A 225 8.67 -1.72 -10.24
C ARG A 225 9.22 -0.91 -11.42
N PHE A 226 10.52 -0.59 -11.39
CA PHE A 226 11.13 0.35 -12.33
C PHE A 226 10.98 -0.03 -13.81
N GLU A 227 10.97 -1.32 -14.17
CA GLU A 227 10.74 -1.74 -15.56
C GLU A 227 9.31 -1.43 -16.05
N PHE A 228 8.33 -1.59 -15.16
CA PHE A 228 6.94 -1.23 -15.43
C PHE A 228 6.82 0.28 -15.63
N LEU A 229 7.35 1.07 -14.70
CA LEU A 229 7.35 2.54 -14.82
C LEU A 229 8.11 3.03 -16.06
N ASN A 230 9.27 2.44 -16.37
CA ASN A 230 10.04 2.77 -17.56
C ASN A 230 9.24 2.53 -18.85
N SER A 231 8.50 1.43 -18.91
CA SER A 231 7.64 1.13 -20.06
C SER A 231 6.46 2.09 -20.16
N MET A 232 5.83 2.41 -19.03
CA MET A 232 4.74 3.38 -18.93
C MET A 232 5.19 4.77 -19.41
N LEU A 233 6.27 5.29 -18.84
CA LEU A 233 6.78 6.64 -19.13
C LEU A 233 7.29 6.76 -20.58
N ARG A 234 7.84 5.68 -21.14
CA ARG A 234 8.22 5.66 -22.56
C ARG A 234 7.02 5.84 -23.47
N VAL A 235 5.89 5.21 -23.14
CA VAL A 235 4.66 5.33 -23.95
C VAL A 235 3.92 6.64 -23.67
N ALA A 236 3.86 7.05 -22.40
CA ALA A 236 3.09 8.21 -21.98
C ALA A 236 3.73 9.53 -22.36
N ILE A 237 5.06 9.62 -22.27
CA ILE A 237 5.81 10.88 -22.46
C ILE A 237 7.13 10.73 -23.23
N GLY A 238 7.41 9.56 -23.80
CA GLY A 238 8.66 9.33 -24.54
C GLY A 238 9.92 9.28 -23.67
N HIS A 239 9.78 9.18 -22.34
CA HIS A 239 10.92 9.20 -21.41
C HIS A 239 11.39 7.79 -21.04
N HIS A 240 12.71 7.58 -21.12
CA HIS A 240 13.36 6.37 -20.61
C HIS A 240 13.82 6.61 -19.16
N LEU A 241 13.13 5.97 -18.21
CA LEU A 241 13.41 6.12 -16.78
C LEU A 241 14.72 5.44 -16.37
N LEU A 242 15.00 4.25 -16.91
CA LEU A 242 16.16 3.46 -16.52
C LEU A 242 17.45 3.95 -17.18
N PRO A 243 18.62 3.83 -16.52
CA PRO A 243 19.91 4.16 -17.11
C PRO A 243 20.15 3.42 -18.43
N SER A 244 20.77 4.11 -19.39
CA SER A 244 21.19 3.51 -20.66
C SER A 244 22.40 2.60 -20.48
N ASP A 245 23.31 2.98 -19.57
CA ASP A 245 24.45 2.13 -19.20
C ASP A 245 23.96 0.82 -18.58
N LYS A 246 24.53 -0.30 -19.03
CA LYS A 246 24.11 -1.63 -18.59
C LYS A 246 24.44 -1.86 -17.12
N ALA A 247 25.63 -1.46 -16.67
CA ALA A 247 26.05 -1.74 -15.30
C ALA A 247 25.25 -0.92 -14.28
N GLU A 248 24.94 0.34 -14.59
CA GLU A 248 24.05 1.18 -13.76
C GLU A 248 22.62 0.67 -13.76
N ARG A 249 22.09 0.25 -14.92
CA ARG A 249 20.76 -0.36 -15.00
C ARG A 249 20.68 -1.65 -14.19
N ASP A 250 21.66 -2.53 -14.33
CA ASP A 250 21.71 -3.80 -13.59
C ASP A 250 21.81 -3.54 -12.07
N LEU A 251 22.57 -2.54 -11.64
CA LEU A 251 22.62 -2.07 -10.25
C LEU A 251 21.24 -1.65 -9.73
N VAL A 252 20.53 -0.79 -10.48
CA VAL A 252 19.19 -0.31 -10.11
C VAL A 252 18.20 -1.47 -10.02
N LEU A 253 18.15 -2.36 -11.02
CA LEU A 253 17.20 -3.46 -11.04
C LEU A 253 17.48 -4.49 -9.94
N GLN A 254 18.74 -4.86 -9.72
CA GLN A 254 19.12 -5.78 -8.64
C GLN A 254 18.84 -5.19 -7.25
N SER A 255 18.91 -3.87 -7.10
CA SER A 255 18.64 -3.21 -5.81
C SER A 255 17.20 -3.43 -5.32
N VAL A 256 16.24 -3.64 -6.22
CA VAL A 256 14.84 -3.96 -5.88
C VAL A 256 14.77 -5.28 -5.13
N GLN A 257 15.54 -6.29 -5.54
CA GLN A 257 15.60 -7.57 -4.85
C GLN A 257 16.22 -7.43 -3.46
N ASN A 258 17.31 -6.67 -3.35
CA ASN A 258 17.93 -6.38 -2.06
C ASN A 258 16.96 -5.65 -1.12
N ARG A 259 16.18 -4.69 -1.64
CA ARG A 259 15.11 -4.02 -0.89
C ARG A 259 14.07 -5.00 -0.39
N HIS A 260 13.57 -5.93 -1.22
CA HIS A 260 12.61 -6.94 -0.78
C HIS A 260 13.15 -7.80 0.37
N TYR A 261 14.40 -8.25 0.26
CA TYR A 261 15.06 -8.99 1.33
C TYR A 261 15.24 -8.15 2.60
N CYS A 262 15.62 -6.88 2.49
CA CYS A 262 15.75 -5.99 3.63
C CYS A 262 14.41 -5.77 4.35
N VAL A 263 13.32 -5.52 3.61
CA VAL A 263 12.00 -5.23 4.18
C VAL A 263 11.32 -6.47 4.74
N HIS A 264 11.25 -7.55 3.97
CA HIS A 264 10.41 -8.72 4.31
C HIS A 264 11.18 -9.86 4.98
N ARG A 265 12.53 -9.81 4.95
CA ARG A 265 13.39 -10.90 5.47
C ARG A 265 14.53 -10.38 6.34
N ASN A 266 14.46 -9.13 6.80
CA ASN A 266 15.50 -8.46 7.58
C ASN A 266 16.92 -8.64 6.99
N GLY A 267 17.01 -8.55 5.67
CA GLY A 267 18.26 -8.68 4.91
C GLY A 267 18.75 -10.11 4.72
N ARG A 268 17.86 -11.10 4.80
CA ARG A 268 18.17 -12.49 4.41
C ARG A 268 17.60 -12.81 3.04
N ASP A 269 18.35 -13.56 2.25
CA ASP A 269 17.89 -14.07 0.96
C ASP A 269 16.89 -15.24 1.11
N VAL A 270 16.60 -15.94 0.02
CA VAL A 270 15.68 -17.09 0.01
C VAL A 270 16.22 -18.30 0.76
N ASP A 271 17.53 -18.42 0.87
CA ASP A 271 18.24 -19.52 1.51
C ASP A 271 18.59 -19.21 2.98
N GLY A 272 18.27 -18.01 3.46
CA GLY A 272 18.49 -17.55 4.84
C GLY A 272 19.84 -16.89 5.08
N ASN A 273 20.67 -16.70 4.03
CA ASN A 273 21.96 -16.03 4.13
C ASN A 273 21.77 -14.52 4.27
N ILE A 274 22.55 -13.89 5.13
CA ILE A 274 22.51 -12.43 5.29
C ILE A 274 23.19 -11.78 4.08
N LEU A 275 22.53 -10.80 3.48
CA LEU A 275 23.09 -9.98 2.42
C LEU A 275 24.36 -9.27 2.90
N GLY A 276 25.50 -9.61 2.30
CA GLY A 276 26.79 -8.95 2.55
C GLY A 276 27.10 -7.79 1.61
N GLY A 277 26.24 -7.51 0.63
CA GLY A 277 26.49 -6.51 -0.41
C GLY A 277 26.04 -5.09 -0.09
N VAL A 278 25.31 -4.87 1.01
CA VAL A 278 24.72 -3.56 1.35
C VAL A 278 25.75 -2.72 2.11
N THR A 279 26.76 -2.26 1.38
CA THR A 279 27.86 -1.42 1.90
C THR A 279 27.58 0.07 1.70
N VAL A 280 28.34 0.94 2.39
CA VAL A 280 28.27 2.39 2.18
C VAL A 280 28.59 2.80 0.73
N ASP A 281 29.54 2.13 0.07
CA ASP A 281 29.86 2.39 -1.34
C ASP A 281 28.68 2.01 -2.25
N TYR A 282 28.10 0.83 -2.03
CA TYR A 282 26.90 0.38 -2.74
C TYR A 282 25.76 1.40 -2.60
N LEU A 283 25.48 1.85 -1.38
CA LEU A 283 24.45 2.86 -1.11
C LEU A 283 24.77 4.20 -1.78
N SER A 284 26.03 4.64 -1.75
CA SER A 284 26.46 5.90 -2.38
C SER A 284 26.40 5.85 -3.91
N ARG A 285 26.61 4.67 -4.52
CA ARG A 285 26.46 4.46 -5.96
C ARG A 285 24.99 4.41 -6.36
N LEU A 286 24.17 3.72 -5.57
CA LEU A 286 22.75 3.60 -5.81
C LEU A 286 22.04 4.96 -5.67
N SER A 287 22.37 5.75 -4.64
CA SER A 287 21.78 7.07 -4.45
C SER A 287 22.07 8.00 -5.62
N ARG A 288 23.30 8.03 -6.13
CA ARG A 288 23.64 8.78 -7.34
C ARG A 288 22.84 8.34 -8.57
N SER A 289 22.66 7.04 -8.73
CA SER A 289 21.86 6.48 -9.84
C SER A 289 20.40 6.93 -9.71
N PHE A 290 19.82 6.86 -8.51
CA PHE A 290 18.47 7.32 -8.24
C PHE A 290 18.30 8.84 -8.40
N THR A 291 19.26 9.65 -7.95
CA THR A 291 19.26 11.09 -8.19
C THR A 291 19.24 11.40 -9.68
N ALA A 292 20.06 10.70 -10.49
CA ALA A 292 20.06 10.90 -11.94
C ALA A 292 18.73 10.51 -12.60
N ILE A 293 18.09 9.42 -12.15
CA ILE A 293 16.74 9.03 -12.59
C ILE A 293 15.72 10.13 -12.28
N VAL A 294 15.71 10.62 -11.05
CA VAL A 294 14.81 11.68 -10.59
C VAL A 294 15.02 12.98 -11.36
N GLU A 295 16.27 13.39 -11.57
CA GLU A 295 16.59 14.61 -12.34
C GLU A 295 16.20 14.47 -13.81
N GLY A 296 16.41 13.29 -14.40
CA GLY A 296 16.01 12.98 -15.77
C GLY A 296 14.49 13.10 -15.96
N LEU A 297 13.71 12.49 -15.05
CA LEU A 297 12.25 12.58 -15.09
C LEU A 297 11.77 14.01 -14.83
N ALA A 298 12.31 14.69 -13.82
CA ALA A 298 11.95 16.08 -13.52
C ALA A 298 12.16 17.01 -14.71
N LYS A 299 13.25 16.80 -15.47
CA LYS A 299 13.53 17.56 -16.69
C LYS A 299 12.49 17.27 -17.77
N ALA A 300 12.18 15.99 -18.02
CA ALA A 300 11.18 15.60 -19.01
C ALA A 300 9.79 16.17 -18.69
N ILE A 301 9.38 16.12 -17.42
CA ILE A 301 8.11 16.72 -16.95
C ILE A 301 8.09 18.23 -17.23
N LYS A 302 9.17 18.95 -16.87
CA LYS A 302 9.26 20.39 -17.10
C LYS A 302 9.18 20.76 -18.59
N GLU A 303 9.77 19.95 -19.47
CA GLU A 303 9.69 20.18 -20.92
C GLU A 303 8.25 20.06 -21.44
N ILE A 304 7.47 19.13 -20.89
CA ILE A 304 6.04 18.95 -21.21
C ILE A 304 5.21 20.11 -20.68
N GLU A 305 5.47 20.56 -19.45
CA GLU A 305 4.79 21.72 -18.84
C GLU A 305 4.99 22.99 -19.67
N VAL A 306 6.21 23.22 -20.18
CA VAL A 306 6.54 24.38 -21.03
C VAL A 306 5.85 24.31 -22.40
N GLN A 307 5.66 23.11 -22.95
CA GLN A 307 5.01 22.90 -24.25
C GLN A 307 3.48 22.91 -24.18
N ARG A 308 2.90 22.96 -22.98
CA ARG A 308 1.46 23.02 -22.79
C ARG A 308 0.94 24.36 -23.35
N PRO A 309 0.04 24.36 -24.35
CA PRO A 309 -0.60 25.60 -24.76
C PRO A 309 -1.30 26.22 -23.54
N SER A 310 -1.16 27.54 -23.37
CA SER A 310 -1.94 28.29 -22.38
C SER A 310 -3.40 27.89 -22.53
N PRO A 311 -4.17 27.70 -21.42
CA PRO A 311 -5.60 27.51 -21.56
C PRO A 311 -6.13 28.63 -22.45
N LEU A 312 -6.79 28.26 -23.54
CA LEU A 312 -7.56 29.21 -24.32
C LEU A 312 -8.50 29.89 -23.30
N PRO A 313 -8.62 31.23 -23.29
CA PRO A 313 -9.71 31.85 -22.55
C PRO A 313 -11.01 31.18 -22.99
N ASP A 314 -11.94 30.99 -22.05
CA ASP A 314 -13.28 30.42 -22.28
C ASP A 314 -14.01 31.16 -23.40
N GLU A 315 -13.66 30.90 -24.66
CA GLU A 315 -14.34 31.41 -25.82
C GLU A 315 -15.38 30.38 -26.24
N ILE A 316 -16.58 30.63 -25.71
CA ILE A 316 -17.82 30.60 -26.51
C ILE A 316 -18.24 29.19 -26.93
N LEU A 317 -18.88 28.49 -25.99
CA LEU A 317 -20.02 27.64 -26.31
C LEU A 317 -21.18 28.56 -26.75
N THR A 318 -21.11 29.05 -27.99
CA THR A 318 -22.28 29.48 -28.75
C THR A 318 -22.30 28.64 -30.00
N ILE A 319 -22.97 27.50 -29.92
CA ILE A 319 -23.48 26.82 -31.10
C ILE A 319 -24.98 26.63 -30.87
N LEU A 320 -25.71 27.31 -31.75
CA LEU A 320 -27.14 27.25 -32.03
C LEU A 320 -27.60 25.83 -32.39
#